data_AF-I3U5T8-F1
#
_entry.id   AF-I3U5T8-F1
#
_cell.length_a   1.000
_cell.length_b   1.000
_cell.length_c   1.000
_cell.angle_alpha   90.00
_cell.angle_beta   90.00
_cell.angle_gamma   90.00
#
_symmetry.space_group_name_H-M   'P 1'
#
loop_
_entity.id
_entity.type
_entity.pdbx_description
1 polymer ?
#
loop_
_entity_poly.entity_id
_entity_poly.type
_entity_poly.pdbx_seq_one_letter_code
_entity_poly.pdbx_strand_id
1 'polypeptide(L)' 'MTRKNLLFGSILLGILGFSPMLLSVINKGNKHGELKLNPNYYNSPNEELFVKETDK' A
#
# COMPACT_ATOMS: atom_id res chain seq x y z
N MET A 1 15.96 -21.89 -14.04
CA MET A 1 15.54 -20.51 -13.75
C MET A 1 16.65 -19.57 -14.18
N THR A 2 16.43 -18.76 -15.22
CA THR A 2 17.45 -17.84 -15.76
C THR A 2 17.56 -16.58 -14.89
N ARG A 3 18.77 -16.02 -14.77
CA ARG A 3 19.07 -14.82 -13.96
C ARG A 3 18.13 -13.64 -14.27
N LYS A 4 17.68 -13.52 -15.51
CA LYS A 4 16.69 -12.53 -15.97
C LYS A 4 15.32 -12.71 -15.31
N ASN A 5 14.83 -13.94 -15.18
CA ASN A 5 13.54 -14.22 -14.55
C ASN A 5 13.55 -13.86 -13.06
N LEU A 6 14.70 -14.05 -12.39
CA LEU A 6 14.88 -13.66 -10.99
C LEU A 6 14.87 -12.13 -10.84
N LEU A 7 15.53 -11.41 -11.76
CA LEU A 7 15.54 -9.95 -11.79
C LEU A 7 14.13 -9.37 -11.98
N PHE A 8 13.40 -9.83 -12.99
CA PHE A 8 12.01 -9.39 -13.21
C PHE A 8 11.10 -9.75 -12.04
N GLY A 9 11.23 -10.96 -11.49
CA GLY A 9 10.48 -11.39 -10.31
C GLY A 9 10.74 -10.50 -9.09
N SER A 10 12.00 -10.15 -8.82
CA SER A 10 12.36 -9.30 -7.69
C SER A 10 11.85 -7.86 -7.82
N ILE A 11 11.86 -7.29 -9.03
CA ILE A 11 11.33 -5.95 -9.30
C ILE A 11 9.81 -5.95 -9.14
N LEU A 12 9.12 -6.99 -9.65
CA LEU A 12 7.67 -7.12 -9.51
C LEU A 12 7.26 -7.29 -8.04
N LEU A 13 7.98 -8.12 -7.29
CA LEU A 13 7.76 -8.28 -5.84
C LEU A 13 8.01 -6.97 -5.10
N GLY A 14 9.05 -6.21 -5.47
CA GLY A 14 9.30 -4.90 -4.91
C GLY A 14 8.13 -3.94 -5.14
N ILE A 15 7.68 -3.81 -6.40
CA ILE A 15 6.55 -2.93 -6.72
C ILE A 15 5.29 -3.35 -5.96
N LEU A 16 4.97 -4.64 -5.90
CA LEU A 16 3.80 -5.15 -5.19
C LEU A 16 3.90 -4.93 -3.67
N GLY A 17 5.08 -5.15 -3.07
CA GLY A 17 5.32 -4.96 -1.64
C GLY A 17 5.30 -3.50 -1.21
N PHE A 18 5.73 -2.59 -2.08
CA PHE A 18 5.73 -1.15 -1.83
C PHE A 18 4.46 -0.43 -2.29
N SER A 19 3.55 -1.10 -3.00
CA SER A 19 2.33 -0.48 -3.56
C SER A 19 1.46 0.22 -2.51
N PRO A 20 1.17 -0.35 -1.32
CA PRO A 20 0.37 0.32 -0.30
C PRO A 20 1.06 1.58 0.25
N MET A 21 2.39 1.54 0.38
CA MET A 21 3.20 2.66 0.86
C MET A 21 3.27 3.78 -0.19
N LEU A 22 3.48 3.44 -1.47
CA LEU A 22 3.50 4.40 -2.58
C LEU A 22 2.13 5.07 -2.76
N LEU A 23 1.04 4.31 -2.65
CA LEU A 23 -0.33 4.86 -2.70
C LEU A 23 -0.59 5.85 -1.57
N SER A 24 -0.10 5.58 -0.36
CA SER A 24 -0.22 6.50 0.77
C SER A 24 0.58 7.80 0.56
N VAL A 25 1.76 7.74 -0.07
CA VAL A 25 2.58 8.93 -0.39
C VAL A 25 1.98 9.75 -1.54
N ILE A 26 1.48 9.11 -2.60
CA ILE A 26 0.92 9.80 -3.77
C ILE A 26 -0.36 10.57 -3.40
N ASN A 27 -1.10 10.10 -2.40
CA ASN A 27 -2.33 10.77 -1.95
C ASN A 27 -2.09 11.93 -0.95
N LYS A 28 -0.83 12.19 -0.57
CA LYS A 28 -0.45 13.29 0.33
C LYS A 28 -0.59 14.64 -0.39
N GLY A 29 -1.78 15.25 -0.29
CA GLY A 29 -2.09 16.55 -0.90
C GLY A 29 -3.49 16.65 -1.53
N ASN A 30 -4.20 15.54 -1.66
CA ASN A 30 -5.59 15.52 -2.12
C ASN A 30 -6.55 15.75 -0.94
N LYS A 31 -7.30 16.86 -0.98
CA LYS A 31 -8.23 17.29 0.08
C LYS A 31 -9.48 16.42 0.24
N HIS A 32 -9.67 15.40 -0.61
CA HIS A 32 -10.88 14.57 -0.64
C HIS A 32 -10.78 13.26 0.17
N GLY A 33 -9.79 13.16 1.04
CA GLY A 33 -9.60 12.02 1.94
C GLY A 33 -8.17 11.53 1.84
N GLU A 34 -7.33 11.88 2.81
CA GLU A 34 -6.02 11.26 2.97
C GLU A 34 -6.25 9.75 3.15
N LEU A 35 -5.77 8.95 2.19
CA LEU A 35 -5.76 7.49 2.32
C LEU A 35 -4.69 7.13 3.35
N LYS A 36 -5.11 6.98 4.61
CA LYS A 36 -4.25 6.57 5.70
C LYS A 36 -4.27 5.06 5.83
N LEU A 37 -3.10 4.47 6.03
CA LEU A 37 -2.98 3.04 6.33
C LEU A 37 -3.61 2.78 7.70
N ASN A 38 -4.38 1.70 7.80
CA ASN A 38 -4.92 1.25 9.07
C ASN A 38 -3.80 0.60 9.91
N PRO A 39 -3.41 1.17 11.08
CA PRO A 39 -2.40 0.56 11.93
C PRO A 39 -2.83 -0.80 12.50
N ASN A 40 -4.13 -1.08 12.52
CA ASN A 40 -4.68 -2.34 13.03
C ASN A 40 -4.86 -3.41 11.96
N TYR A 41 -4.44 -3.17 10.71
CA TYR A 41 -4.68 -4.07 9.58
C TYR A 41 -4.27 -5.53 9.83
N TYR A 42 -3.18 -5.75 10.57
CA TYR A 42 -2.67 -7.11 10.86
C TYR A 42 -3.24 -7.72 12.15
N ASN A 43 -4.09 -7.00 12.88
CA ASN A 43 -4.65 -7.47 14.16
C ASN A 43 -5.87 -8.37 13.97
N SER A 44 -6.57 -8.27 12.83
CA SER A 44 -7.76 -9.09 12.54
C SER A 44 -7.97 -9.25 11.03
N PRO A 45 -8.49 -10.41 10.56
CA PRO A 45 -8.69 -10.67 9.13
C PRO A 45 -9.65 -9.71 8.42
N ASN A 46 -10.51 -9.02 9.19
CA ASN A 46 -11.58 -8.19 8.67
C ASN A 46 -11.26 -6.68 8.71
N GLU A 47 -10.03 -6.31 9.09
CA GLU A 47 -9.61 -4.92 9.13
C GLU A 47 -9.31 -4.41 7.72
N GLU A 48 -9.84 -3.24 7.36
CA GLU A 48 -9.56 -2.63 6.06
C GLU A 48 -8.11 -2.12 6.03
N LEU A 49 -7.47 -2.22 4.86
CA LEU A 49 -6.09 -1.75 4.66
C LEU A 49 -5.95 -0.22 4.78
N PHE A 50 -7.01 0.49 4.42
CA PHE A 50 -7.05 1.95 4.44
C PHE A 50 -8.23 2.43 5.29
N VAL A 51 -7.99 3.42 6.14
CA VAL A 51 -9.05 4.15 6.83
C VAL A 51 -9.37 5.41 6.04
N LYS A 52 -10.66 5.70 5.88
CA LYS A 52 -11.11 7.01 5.40
C LYS A 52 -11.20 7.92 6.62
N GLU A 53 -10.47 9.02 6.61
CA GLU A 53 -10.78 10.12 7.52
C GLU A 53 -12.10 10.74 7.05
N THR A 54 -13.19 10.41 7.73
CA THR A 54 -14.39 11.25 7.67
C THR A 54 -14.07 12.56 8.38
N ASP A 55 -14.15 13.65 7.62
CA ASP A 55 -14.15 15.03 8.12
C ASP A 55 -15.11 15.11 9.31
N LYS A 56 -14.60 15.55 10.47
CA LYS A 56 -15.35 15.61 11.72
C LYS A 56 -16.22 16.86 11.77
#